data_AF-L5MI98-F1
#
_entry.id   AF-L5MI98-F1
#
_cell.length_a   1.000
_cell.length_b   1.000
_cell.length_c   1.000
_cell.angle_alpha   90.00
_cell.angle_beta   90.00
_cell.angle_gamma   90.00
#
_symmetry.space_group_name_H-M   'P 1'
#
loop_
_entity.id
_entity.type
_entity.pdbx_description
1 polymer ?
#
loop_
_entity_poly.entity_id
_entity_poly.type
_entity_poly.pdbx_seq_one_letter_code
_entity_poly.pdbx_strand_id
1 'polypeptide(L)'
;MAASSHRAEVRRRFACSSNGGSQGSLPTTAWHKLRKQQLQKQQSFNYRSQTNPRYLLSASLGLRAGNASDGNRVSIIEVAEKELENLEKWKEQHRAKPVNLVPRRLGGSQSEAEVRQKQQLQLMQSKYQQKLKREESIRIKKEAEEAEIQKMKAIQREKARRQAYKDSLKEEENRKLQRMKEEQHQKSELLEFKRQQQEEERIRTQQDEHRRVNNAFLDRLQGRSQPGGLEHFGGYWNMNGGNSWMAESDSCMAPSKHGDHIVSPLSFNFRGQRGNGIEG
;
A
#
# COMPACT_ATOMS: atom_id res chain seq x y z
N MET A 1 -10.65 52.80 -4.83
CA MET A 1 -9.59 52.48 -3.84
C MET A 1 -10.03 51.32 -2.95
N ALA A 2 -10.08 50.09 -3.49
CA ALA A 2 -10.33 48.89 -2.70
C ALA A 2 -9.99 47.65 -3.55
N ALA A 3 -8.69 47.36 -3.72
CA ALA A 3 -8.20 46.08 -4.25
C ALA A 3 -6.70 45.95 -4.00
N SER A 4 -6.29 45.93 -2.72
CA SER A 4 -4.90 45.63 -2.35
C SER A 4 -4.80 44.81 -1.06
N SER A 5 -5.84 44.04 -0.73
CA SER A 5 -5.92 43.24 0.50
C SER A 5 -6.15 41.75 0.22
N HIS A 6 -5.44 41.18 -0.77
CA HIS A 6 -5.42 39.73 -1.00
C HIS A 6 -4.06 39.18 -1.51
N ARG A 7 -3.01 40.01 -1.53
CA ARG A 7 -1.67 39.62 -2.02
C ARG A 7 -0.59 39.64 -0.94
N ALA A 8 -0.98 39.58 0.33
CA ALA A 8 -0.09 39.62 1.49
C ALA A 8 -0.31 38.46 2.50
N GLU A 9 -1.02 37.40 2.10
CA GLU A 9 -1.33 36.25 2.97
C GLU A 9 -0.82 34.91 2.40
N VAL A 10 0.31 34.94 1.69
CA VAL A 10 1.04 33.72 1.26
C VAL A 10 2.53 33.79 1.64
N ARG A 11 2.96 34.81 2.39
CA ARG A 11 4.37 35.05 2.74
C ARG A 11 4.67 35.07 4.24
N ARG A 12 3.94 34.29 5.04
CA ARG A 12 4.28 34.05 6.46
C ARG A 12 3.91 32.63 6.92
N ARG A 13 4.51 31.61 6.29
CA ARG A 13 4.57 30.23 6.84
C ARG A 13 5.86 29.50 6.47
N PHE A 14 6.99 30.20 6.50
CA PHE A 14 8.31 29.56 6.46
C PHE A 14 9.27 30.33 7.36
N ALA A 15 9.05 30.21 8.67
CA ALA A 15 10.09 30.47 9.67
C ALA A 15 9.77 29.64 10.92
N CYS A 16 10.75 28.85 11.33
CA CYS A 16 10.87 28.17 12.62
C CYS A 16 9.97 26.95 12.88
N SER A 17 10.50 25.76 12.55
CA SER A 17 10.58 24.69 13.55
C SER A 17 11.78 23.81 13.22
N SER A 18 12.92 24.19 13.79
CA SER A 18 14.08 23.32 14.00
C SER A 18 13.69 22.19 14.94
N ASN A 19 13.79 20.94 14.49
CA ASN A 19 14.30 19.83 15.32
C ASN A 19 14.60 18.60 14.43
N GLY A 20 15.67 17.91 14.81
CA GLY A 20 16.51 17.07 13.94
C GLY A 20 15.87 15.78 13.43
N GLY A 21 16.52 15.20 12.42
CA GLY A 21 16.19 13.85 11.93
C GLY A 21 16.78 13.53 10.57
N SER A 22 18.04 13.07 10.56
CA SER A 22 18.70 12.23 9.55
C SER A 22 18.53 12.55 8.06
N GLN A 23 19.64 13.00 7.46
CA GLN A 23 19.82 13.13 6.03
C GLN A 23 19.75 11.78 5.32
N GLY A 24 18.66 11.51 4.61
CA GLY A 24 18.66 10.57 3.50
C GLY A 24 19.02 11.31 2.21
N SER A 25 20.29 11.30 1.81
CA SER A 25 20.69 11.88 0.53
C SER A 25 20.09 11.03 -0.60
N LEU A 26 19.15 11.61 -1.35
CA LEU A 26 18.66 11.02 -2.58
C LEU A 26 19.82 11.00 -3.59
N PRO A 27 20.10 9.88 -4.29
CA PRO A 27 21.19 9.80 -5.24
C PRO A 27 21.03 10.85 -6.34
N THR A 28 22.12 11.53 -6.69
CA THR A 28 22.19 12.66 -7.64
C THR A 28 21.56 12.38 -9.02
N THR A 29 21.39 11.11 -9.36
CA THR A 29 20.69 10.60 -10.54
C THR A 29 19.17 10.79 -10.49
N ALA A 30 18.55 10.76 -9.31
CA ALA A 30 17.11 10.99 -9.14
C ALA A 30 16.73 12.46 -9.42
N TRP A 31 17.54 13.41 -8.96
CA TRP A 31 17.38 14.83 -9.24
C TRP A 31 17.53 15.16 -10.73
N HIS A 32 18.49 14.52 -11.39
CA HIS A 32 18.69 14.69 -12.83
C HIS A 32 17.51 14.15 -13.66
N LYS A 33 16.93 13.01 -13.26
CA LYS A 33 15.73 12.44 -13.92
C LYS A 33 14.51 13.34 -13.72
N LEU A 34 14.28 13.82 -12.51
CA LEU A 34 13.16 14.71 -12.21
C LEU A 34 13.28 16.04 -12.95
N ARG A 35 14.49 16.62 -13.00
CA ARG A 35 14.76 17.87 -13.74
C ARG A 35 14.56 17.71 -15.24
N LYS A 36 15.02 16.60 -15.84
CA LYS A 36 14.75 16.28 -17.26
C LYS A 36 13.26 16.12 -17.53
N GLN A 37 12.52 15.43 -16.65
CA GLN A 37 11.08 15.26 -16.80
C GLN A 37 10.33 16.60 -16.70
N GLN A 38 10.77 17.50 -15.83
CA GLN A 38 10.20 18.86 -15.70
C GLN A 38 10.46 19.71 -16.95
N LEU A 39 11.68 19.67 -17.49
CA LEU A 39 12.05 20.36 -18.73
C LEU A 39 11.26 19.85 -19.94
N GLN A 40 11.05 18.53 -20.02
CA GLN A 40 10.25 17.92 -21.10
C GLN A 40 8.76 18.32 -21.01
N LYS A 41 8.22 18.47 -19.80
CA LYS A 41 6.86 19.00 -19.57
C LYS A 41 6.73 20.48 -19.97
N GLN A 42 7.76 21.30 -19.72
CA GLN A 42 7.76 22.70 -20.14
C GLN A 42 7.89 22.85 -21.66
N GLN A 43 8.73 22.05 -22.30
CA GLN A 43 8.89 22.07 -23.77
C GLN A 43 7.60 21.62 -24.48
N SER A 44 6.92 20.59 -23.96
CA SER A 44 5.63 20.12 -24.51
C SER A 44 4.47 21.10 -24.28
N PHE A 45 4.48 21.88 -23.18
CA PHE A 45 3.51 22.96 -22.96
C PHE A 45 3.68 24.09 -23.98
N ASN A 46 4.92 24.52 -24.24
CA ASN A 46 5.23 25.58 -25.23
C ASN A 46 4.94 25.16 -26.68
N TYR A 47 5.07 23.88 -27.03
CA TYR A 47 4.71 23.38 -28.36
C TYR A 47 3.18 23.30 -28.56
N ARG A 48 2.44 22.98 -27.49
CA ARG A 48 0.97 22.87 -27.52
C ARG A 48 0.27 24.23 -27.58
N SER A 49 0.90 25.30 -27.09
CA SER A 49 0.38 26.66 -27.23
C SER A 49 0.63 27.28 -28.61
N GLN A 50 1.69 26.86 -29.32
CA GLN A 50 1.99 27.38 -30.67
C GLN A 50 1.24 26.64 -31.80
N THR A 51 0.73 25.43 -31.54
CA THR A 51 0.08 24.56 -32.55
C THR A 51 -1.39 24.28 -32.23
N ASN A 52 -2.12 25.30 -31.77
CA ASN A 52 -3.57 25.16 -31.53
C ASN A 52 -4.36 25.67 -32.75
N PRO A 53 -4.82 24.79 -33.66
CA PRO A 53 -5.48 25.19 -34.91
C PRO A 53 -6.81 25.91 -34.70
N ARG A 54 -7.38 25.87 -33.48
CA ARG A 54 -8.63 26.56 -33.16
C ARG A 54 -8.54 28.10 -33.16
N TYR A 55 -7.34 28.67 -33.04
CA TYR A 55 -7.13 30.12 -33.08
C TYR A 55 -6.62 30.64 -34.43
N LEU A 56 -6.27 29.75 -35.36
CA LEU A 56 -5.79 30.13 -36.70
C LEU A 56 -6.92 30.20 -37.75
N LEU A 57 -8.09 29.59 -37.50
CA LEU A 57 -9.24 29.68 -38.40
C LEU A 57 -10.10 30.94 -38.23
N SER A 58 -9.99 31.68 -37.12
CA SER A 58 -10.75 32.93 -36.93
C SER A 58 -10.09 34.14 -37.57
N ALA A 59 -8.80 34.05 -37.94
CA ALA A 59 -8.06 35.14 -38.57
C ALA A 59 -8.21 35.16 -40.11
N SER A 60 -8.71 34.08 -40.73
CA SER A 60 -8.84 33.96 -42.18
C SER A 60 -10.23 34.33 -42.73
N LEU A 61 -11.23 34.53 -41.87
CA LEU A 61 -12.60 34.87 -42.26
C LEU A 61 -12.98 36.29 -41.79
N GLY A 62 -12.18 37.28 -42.18
CA GLY A 62 -12.51 38.70 -42.06
C GLY A 62 -13.01 39.25 -43.40
N LEU A 63 -14.32 39.16 -43.67
CA LEU A 63 -14.94 39.98 -44.72
C LEU A 63 -15.02 41.45 -44.25
N ARG A 64 -14.40 42.38 -45.00
CA ARG A 64 -14.97 43.70 -45.34
C ARG A 64 -14.13 44.49 -46.35
N ALA A 65 -14.86 45.20 -47.24
CA ALA A 65 -14.46 46.08 -48.35
C ALA A 65 -13.88 45.35 -49.59
N GLY A 66 -14.38 45.47 -50.82
CA GLY A 66 -15.20 46.50 -51.44
C GLY A 66 -14.51 47.00 -52.72
N ASN A 67 -14.82 46.35 -53.85
CA ASN A 67 -14.87 46.91 -55.21
C ASN A 67 -13.58 47.50 -55.84
N ALA A 68 -12.52 46.70 -55.98
CA ALA A 68 -11.48 46.94 -57.00
C ALA A 68 -10.85 45.64 -57.57
N SER A 69 -11.33 44.48 -57.16
CA SER A 69 -10.73 43.18 -57.48
C SER A 69 -11.70 42.20 -58.13
N ASP A 70 -13.00 42.51 -58.23
CA ASP A 70 -13.99 41.58 -58.80
C ASP A 70 -13.77 41.33 -60.29
N GLY A 71 -13.37 42.37 -61.05
CA GLY A 71 -12.98 42.20 -62.46
C GLY A 71 -11.73 41.33 -62.65
N ASN A 72 -10.72 41.47 -61.78
CA ASN A 72 -9.53 40.61 -61.80
C ASN A 72 -9.83 39.19 -61.32
N ARG A 73 -10.77 39.00 -60.38
CA ARG A 73 -11.15 37.67 -59.89
C ARG A 73 -11.97 36.90 -60.92
N VAL A 74 -12.93 37.58 -61.55
CA VAL A 74 -13.73 37.02 -62.64
C VAL A 74 -12.84 36.70 -63.83
N SER A 75 -11.91 37.58 -64.21
CA SER A 75 -10.96 37.29 -65.29
C SER A 75 -10.02 36.12 -64.95
N ILE A 76 -9.54 36.01 -63.70
CA ILE A 76 -8.74 34.85 -63.26
C ILE A 76 -9.55 33.55 -63.33
N ILE A 77 -10.83 33.57 -62.96
CA ILE A 77 -11.72 32.39 -63.04
C ILE A 77 -11.96 32.02 -64.51
N GLU A 78 -12.31 32.98 -65.36
CA GLU A 78 -12.54 32.74 -66.79
C GLU A 78 -11.28 32.23 -67.51
N VAL A 79 -10.10 32.76 -67.16
CA VAL A 79 -8.82 32.28 -67.69
C VAL A 79 -8.56 30.85 -67.22
N ALA A 80 -8.80 30.55 -65.94
CA ALA A 80 -8.64 29.20 -65.41
C ALA A 80 -9.61 28.20 -66.05
N GLU A 81 -10.86 28.60 -66.31
CA GLU A 81 -11.87 27.79 -67.00
C GLU A 81 -11.48 27.53 -68.47
N LYS A 82 -11.01 28.55 -69.18
CA LYS A 82 -10.50 28.41 -70.56
C LYS A 82 -9.26 27.52 -70.62
N GLU A 83 -8.36 27.64 -69.64
CA GLU A 83 -7.17 26.77 -69.55
C GLU A 83 -7.57 25.31 -69.25
N LEU A 84 -8.59 25.10 -68.40
CA LEU A 84 -9.13 23.78 -68.11
C LEU A 84 -9.78 23.15 -69.34
N GLU A 85 -10.60 23.92 -70.09
CA GLU A 85 -11.17 23.47 -71.36
C GLU A 85 -10.11 23.19 -72.42
N ASN A 86 -9.07 24.02 -72.51
CA ASN A 86 -7.97 23.80 -73.45
C ASN A 86 -7.18 22.54 -73.08
N LEU A 87 -6.97 22.28 -71.78
CA LEU A 87 -6.36 21.04 -71.29
C LEU A 87 -7.24 19.82 -71.58
N GLU A 88 -8.56 19.92 -71.41
CA GLU A 88 -9.48 18.85 -71.71
C GLU A 88 -9.54 18.55 -73.21
N LYS A 89 -9.63 19.58 -74.05
CA LYS A 89 -9.53 19.45 -75.53
C LYS A 89 -8.18 18.88 -75.95
N TRP A 90 -7.08 19.29 -75.33
CA TRP A 90 -5.75 18.71 -75.59
C TRP A 90 -5.72 17.23 -75.18
N LYS A 91 -6.24 16.88 -74.00
CA LYS A 91 -6.37 15.49 -73.54
C LYS A 91 -7.28 14.66 -74.44
N GLU A 92 -8.33 15.25 -75.01
CA GLU A 92 -9.27 14.61 -75.92
C GLU A 92 -8.65 14.40 -77.32
N GLN A 93 -7.92 15.40 -77.83
CA GLN A 93 -7.15 15.32 -79.08
C GLN A 93 -6.00 14.32 -78.99
N HIS A 94 -5.36 14.25 -77.82
CA HIS A 94 -4.31 13.28 -77.51
C HIS A 94 -4.86 12.04 -76.80
N ARG A 95 -6.19 11.90 -76.71
CA ARG A 95 -6.80 10.70 -76.16
C ARG A 95 -6.50 9.58 -77.13
N ALA A 96 -5.85 8.53 -76.65
CA ALA A 96 -5.69 7.34 -77.45
C ALA A 96 -7.09 6.88 -77.90
N LYS A 97 -7.30 6.79 -79.22
CA LYS A 97 -8.55 6.26 -79.80
C LYS A 97 -8.84 4.91 -79.13
N PRO A 98 -10.09 4.59 -78.74
CA PRO A 98 -10.41 3.30 -78.15
C PRO A 98 -9.92 2.20 -79.07
N VAL A 99 -8.81 1.59 -78.66
CA VAL A 99 -8.14 0.58 -79.46
C VAL A 99 -8.99 -0.67 -79.36
N ASN A 100 -9.87 -0.88 -80.35
CA ASN A 100 -10.64 -2.13 -80.53
C ASN A 100 -9.70 -3.24 -81.04
N LEU A 101 -8.69 -3.59 -80.24
CA LEU A 101 -7.93 -4.80 -80.46
C LEU A 101 -8.80 -5.97 -80.04
N VAL A 102 -8.96 -6.94 -80.94
CA VAL A 102 -9.52 -8.25 -80.60
C VAL A 102 -8.70 -8.75 -79.40
N PRO A 103 -9.33 -8.99 -78.23
CA PRO A 103 -8.59 -9.29 -77.02
C PRO A 103 -7.62 -10.45 -77.27
N ARG A 104 -6.32 -10.20 -77.07
CA ARG A 104 -5.27 -11.18 -77.38
C ARG A 104 -5.57 -12.46 -76.62
N ARG A 105 -5.81 -13.56 -77.35
CA ARG A 105 -6.18 -14.85 -76.76
C ARG A 105 -4.93 -15.62 -76.40
N LEU A 106 -4.86 -16.13 -75.17
CA LEU A 106 -3.74 -16.95 -74.68
C LEU A 106 -4.01 -18.45 -74.90
N GLY A 107 -4.51 -18.80 -76.10
CA GLY A 107 -4.98 -20.16 -76.41
C GLY A 107 -6.30 -20.53 -75.71
N GLY A 108 -7.20 -21.21 -76.43
CA GLY A 108 -8.55 -21.52 -75.92
C GLY A 108 -9.53 -20.35 -75.94
N SER A 109 -10.58 -20.43 -75.11
CA SER A 109 -11.71 -19.47 -75.08
C SER A 109 -11.49 -18.24 -74.18
N GLN A 110 -10.35 -18.13 -73.48
CA GLN A 110 -10.05 -17.01 -72.57
C GLN A 110 -9.15 -15.95 -73.21
N SER A 111 -9.43 -14.69 -72.88
CA SER A 111 -8.57 -13.56 -73.26
C SER A 111 -7.44 -13.33 -72.24
N GLU A 112 -6.28 -12.83 -72.68
CA GLU A 112 -5.19 -12.36 -71.83
C GLU A 112 -5.67 -11.40 -70.72
N ALA A 113 -6.57 -10.49 -71.06
CA ALA A 113 -7.10 -9.52 -70.10
C ALA A 113 -7.89 -10.20 -68.97
N GLU A 114 -8.67 -11.23 -69.29
CA GLU A 114 -9.43 -12.01 -68.30
C GLU A 114 -8.50 -12.80 -67.38
N VAL A 115 -7.45 -13.42 -67.93
CA VAL A 115 -6.47 -14.16 -67.14
C VAL A 115 -5.75 -13.22 -66.16
N ARG A 116 -5.34 -12.03 -66.61
CA ARG A 116 -4.73 -11.01 -65.75
C ARG A 116 -5.68 -10.52 -64.67
N GLN A 117 -6.94 -10.26 -65.01
CA GLN A 117 -7.96 -9.86 -64.05
C GLN A 117 -8.20 -10.94 -62.99
N LYS A 118 -8.33 -12.21 -63.41
CA LYS A 118 -8.47 -13.34 -62.49
C LYS A 118 -7.26 -13.48 -61.57
N GLN A 119 -6.05 -13.34 -62.11
CA GLN A 119 -4.82 -13.38 -61.32
C GLN A 119 -4.77 -12.24 -60.29
N GLN A 120 -5.16 -11.02 -60.68
CA GLN A 120 -5.27 -9.87 -59.77
C GLN A 120 -6.31 -10.11 -58.66
N LEU A 121 -7.49 -10.62 -59.03
CA LEU A 121 -8.55 -10.95 -58.06
C LEU A 121 -8.11 -12.03 -57.08
N GLN A 122 -7.43 -13.08 -57.55
CA GLN A 122 -6.91 -14.14 -56.70
C GLN A 122 -5.87 -13.62 -55.70
N LEU A 123 -4.95 -12.76 -56.15
CA LEU A 123 -3.99 -12.08 -55.29
C LEU A 123 -4.69 -11.25 -54.21
N MET A 124 -5.73 -10.49 -54.60
CA MET A 124 -6.51 -9.68 -53.67
C MET A 124 -7.25 -10.53 -52.63
N GLN A 125 -7.88 -11.63 -53.04
CA GLN A 125 -8.57 -12.56 -52.13
C GLN A 125 -7.60 -13.20 -51.14
N SER A 126 -6.46 -13.69 -51.63
CA SER A 126 -5.42 -14.28 -50.78
C SER A 126 -4.88 -13.26 -49.76
N LYS A 127 -4.59 -12.04 -50.22
CA LYS A 127 -4.13 -10.94 -49.35
C LYS A 127 -5.16 -10.61 -48.28
N TYR A 128 -6.45 -10.62 -48.62
CA TYR A 128 -7.54 -10.39 -47.66
C TYR A 128 -7.64 -11.50 -46.61
N GLN A 129 -7.61 -12.76 -47.03
CA GLN A 129 -7.61 -13.90 -46.09
C GLN A 129 -6.40 -13.88 -45.15
N GLN A 130 -5.21 -13.54 -45.66
CA GLN A 130 -4.02 -13.38 -44.82
C GLN A 130 -4.19 -12.25 -43.80
N LYS A 131 -4.81 -11.13 -44.20
CA LYS A 131 -5.09 -10.01 -43.30
C LYS A 131 -6.04 -10.43 -42.17
N LEU A 132 -7.13 -11.12 -42.48
CA LEU A 132 -8.06 -11.65 -41.48
C LEU A 132 -7.35 -12.58 -40.49
N LYS A 133 -6.58 -13.56 -40.99
CA LYS A 133 -5.82 -14.49 -40.13
C LYS A 133 -4.84 -13.77 -39.21
N ARG A 134 -4.15 -12.73 -39.71
CA ARG A 134 -3.24 -11.91 -38.89
C ARG A 134 -4.01 -11.17 -37.80
N GLU A 135 -5.12 -10.52 -38.15
CA GLU A 135 -5.94 -9.78 -37.20
C GLU A 135 -6.52 -10.70 -36.11
N GLU A 136 -7.05 -11.86 -36.47
CA GLU A 136 -7.54 -12.85 -35.50
C GLU A 136 -6.43 -13.33 -34.57
N SER A 137 -5.25 -13.65 -35.11
CA SER A 137 -4.11 -14.06 -34.27
C SER A 137 -3.69 -12.97 -33.29
N ILE A 138 -3.79 -11.69 -33.67
CA ILE A 138 -3.48 -10.55 -32.81
C ILE A 138 -4.56 -10.41 -31.73
N ARG A 139 -5.84 -10.56 -32.07
CA ARG A 139 -6.95 -10.48 -31.10
C ARG A 139 -6.84 -11.58 -30.05
N ILE A 140 -6.60 -12.82 -30.48
CA ILE A 140 -6.44 -13.98 -29.57
C ILE A 140 -5.25 -13.76 -28.62
N LYS A 141 -4.11 -13.28 -29.13
CA LYS A 141 -2.92 -12.99 -28.30
C LYS A 141 -3.20 -11.92 -27.26
N LYS A 142 -3.89 -10.84 -27.64
CA LYS A 142 -4.26 -9.76 -26.71
C LYS A 142 -5.21 -10.25 -25.62
N GLU A 143 -6.22 -11.02 -25.99
CA GLU A 143 -7.18 -11.58 -25.02
C GLU A 143 -6.48 -12.54 -24.04
N ALA A 144 -5.56 -13.37 -24.53
CA ALA A 144 -4.76 -14.26 -23.69
C ALA A 144 -3.87 -13.47 -22.71
N GLU A 145 -3.19 -12.42 -23.18
CA GLU A 145 -2.37 -11.53 -22.34
C GLU A 145 -3.22 -10.82 -21.29
N GLU A 146 -4.40 -10.30 -21.66
CA GLU A 146 -5.34 -9.67 -20.74
C GLU A 146 -5.83 -10.65 -19.67
N ALA A 147 -6.15 -11.89 -20.05
CA ALA A 147 -6.55 -12.94 -19.11
C ALA A 147 -5.40 -13.29 -18.14
N GLU A 148 -4.16 -13.31 -18.61
CA GLU A 148 -2.98 -13.52 -17.74
C GLU A 148 -2.79 -12.36 -16.76
N ILE A 149 -2.93 -11.12 -17.22
CA ILE A 149 -2.89 -9.93 -16.35
C ILE A 149 -4.00 -9.99 -15.29
N GLN A 150 -5.21 -10.43 -15.68
CA GLN A 150 -6.32 -10.61 -14.74
C GLN A 150 -6.01 -11.69 -13.70
N LYS A 151 -5.43 -12.83 -14.10
CA LYS A 151 -4.98 -13.89 -13.18
C LYS A 151 -3.94 -13.36 -12.19
N MET A 152 -2.94 -12.63 -12.68
CA MET A 152 -1.90 -12.03 -11.83
C MET A 152 -2.48 -11.03 -10.82
N LYS A 153 -3.43 -10.20 -11.24
CA LYS A 153 -4.17 -9.29 -10.34
C LYS A 153 -4.98 -10.06 -9.29
N ALA A 154 -5.65 -11.15 -9.67
CA ALA A 154 -6.40 -11.99 -8.74
C ALA A 154 -5.48 -12.61 -7.68
N ILE A 155 -4.32 -13.13 -8.09
CA ILE A 155 -3.30 -13.67 -7.17
C ILE A 155 -2.81 -12.59 -6.20
N GLN A 156 -2.54 -11.38 -6.69
CA GLN A 156 -2.12 -10.26 -5.82
C GLN A 156 -3.20 -9.89 -4.80
N ARG A 157 -4.47 -9.82 -5.22
CA ARG A 157 -5.59 -9.56 -4.32
C ARG A 157 -5.72 -10.64 -3.25
N GLU A 158 -5.58 -11.90 -3.62
CA GLU A 158 -5.67 -13.02 -2.69
C GLU A 158 -4.50 -13.01 -1.68
N LYS A 159 -3.29 -12.69 -2.14
CA LYS A 159 -2.14 -12.48 -1.24
C LYS A 159 -2.39 -11.35 -0.24
N ALA A 160 -2.94 -10.22 -0.69
CA ALA A 160 -3.29 -9.10 0.19
C ALA A 160 -4.36 -9.49 1.23
N ARG A 161 -5.39 -10.24 0.82
CA ARG A 161 -6.42 -10.77 1.73
C ARG A 161 -5.84 -11.71 2.77
N ARG A 162 -5.01 -12.67 2.34
CA ARG A 162 -4.33 -13.61 3.25
C ARG A 162 -3.44 -12.87 4.26
N GLN A 163 -2.76 -11.81 3.82
CA GLN A 163 -1.93 -11.00 4.71
C GLN A 163 -2.77 -10.25 5.74
N ALA A 164 -3.83 -9.57 5.29
CA ALA A 164 -4.75 -8.87 6.19
C ALA A 164 -5.40 -9.81 7.23
N TYR A 165 -5.74 -11.04 6.83
CA TYR A 165 -6.25 -12.05 7.76
C TYR A 165 -5.22 -12.42 8.84
N LYS A 166 -3.96 -12.64 8.45
CA LYS A 166 -2.88 -12.92 9.41
C LYS A 166 -2.64 -11.75 10.37
N ASP A 167 -2.71 -10.53 9.86
CA ASP A 167 -2.50 -9.34 10.69
C ASP A 167 -3.67 -9.14 11.66
N SER A 168 -4.91 -9.40 11.23
CA SER A 168 -6.08 -9.40 12.11
C SER A 168 -5.97 -10.43 13.24
N LEU A 169 -5.49 -11.65 12.93
CA LEU A 169 -5.27 -12.68 13.96
C LEU A 169 -4.23 -12.25 14.99
N LYS A 170 -3.10 -11.69 14.53
CA LYS A 170 -2.04 -11.19 15.43
C LYS A 170 -2.55 -10.06 16.32
N GLU A 171 -3.36 -9.15 15.76
CA GLU A 171 -3.94 -8.06 16.53
C GLU A 171 -4.90 -8.58 17.61
N GLU A 172 -5.70 -9.60 17.29
CA GLU A 172 -6.58 -10.24 18.27
C GLU A 172 -5.79 -10.95 19.39
N GLU A 173 -4.72 -11.67 19.03
CA GLU A 173 -3.80 -12.27 20.01
C GLU A 173 -3.13 -11.20 20.90
N ASN A 174 -2.65 -10.11 20.31
CA ASN A 174 -2.05 -9.00 21.05
C ASN A 174 -3.05 -8.34 22.00
N ARG A 175 -4.29 -8.12 21.56
CA ARG A 175 -5.36 -7.60 22.42
C ARG A 175 -5.63 -8.53 23.59
N LYS A 176 -5.63 -9.84 23.38
CA LYS A 176 -5.79 -10.82 24.46
C LYS A 176 -4.61 -10.79 25.43
N LEU A 177 -3.38 -10.71 24.93
CA LEU A 177 -2.18 -10.56 25.76
C LEU A 177 -2.21 -9.28 26.60
N GLN A 178 -2.66 -8.17 26.00
CA GLN A 178 -2.77 -6.90 26.70
C GLN A 178 -3.79 -6.98 27.84
N ARG A 179 -4.97 -7.56 27.61
CA ARG A 179 -5.96 -7.77 28.68
C ARG A 179 -5.42 -8.60 29.83
N MET A 180 -4.72 -9.70 29.55
CA MET A 180 -4.12 -10.51 30.61
C MET A 180 -3.05 -9.76 31.41
N LYS A 181 -2.27 -8.88 30.76
CA LYS A 181 -1.30 -8.02 31.46
C LYS A 181 -2.01 -7.01 32.36
N GLU A 182 -3.07 -6.37 31.86
CA GLU A 182 -3.88 -5.42 32.63
C GLU A 182 -4.54 -6.09 33.84
N GLU A 183 -5.12 -7.28 33.67
CA GLU A 183 -5.69 -8.07 34.76
C GLU A 183 -4.64 -8.45 35.81
N GLN A 184 -3.43 -8.83 35.39
CA GLN A 184 -2.33 -9.08 36.33
C GLN A 184 -1.93 -7.80 37.08
N HIS A 185 -1.86 -6.67 36.39
CA HIS A 185 -1.55 -5.38 37.00
C HIS A 185 -2.60 -5.00 38.05
N GLN A 186 -3.89 -5.07 37.72
CA GLN A 186 -4.99 -4.80 38.65
C GLN A 186 -4.94 -5.73 39.87
N LYS A 187 -4.64 -7.02 39.67
CA LYS A 187 -4.49 -7.97 40.78
C LYS A 187 -3.31 -7.60 41.68
N SER A 188 -2.18 -7.20 41.09
CA SER A 188 -1.02 -6.75 41.87
C SER A 188 -1.35 -5.50 42.68
N GLU A 189 -1.98 -4.49 42.08
CA GLU A 189 -2.39 -3.26 42.76
C GLU A 189 -3.35 -3.54 43.93
N LEU A 190 -4.32 -4.44 43.75
CA LEU A 190 -5.22 -4.85 44.82
C LEU A 190 -4.47 -5.53 45.98
N LEU A 191 -3.48 -6.36 45.69
CA LEU A 191 -2.65 -6.99 46.71
C LEU A 191 -1.77 -5.98 47.44
N GLU A 192 -1.22 -5.00 46.72
CA GLU A 192 -0.45 -3.91 47.31
C GLU A 192 -1.31 -3.06 48.25
N PHE A 193 -2.53 -2.73 47.83
CA PHE A 193 -3.48 -1.97 48.63
C PHE A 193 -3.84 -2.73 49.93
N LYS A 194 -4.13 -4.02 49.84
CA LYS A 194 -4.39 -4.85 51.04
C LYS A 194 -3.19 -4.89 51.99
N ARG A 195 -1.97 -5.00 51.45
CA ARG A 195 -0.73 -4.98 52.24
C ARG A 195 -0.55 -3.64 52.95
N GLN A 196 -0.84 -2.53 52.28
CA GLN A 196 -0.79 -1.19 52.88
C GLN A 196 -1.81 -1.04 54.01
N GLN A 197 -3.06 -1.45 53.81
CA GLN A 197 -4.08 -1.44 54.86
C GLN A 197 -3.67 -2.24 56.08
N GLN A 198 -3.11 -3.44 55.87
CA GLN A 198 -2.63 -4.26 56.97
C GLN A 198 -1.47 -3.61 57.72
N GLU A 199 -0.53 -2.96 57.01
CA GLU A 199 0.57 -2.25 57.65
C GLU A 199 0.09 -1.00 58.40
N GLU A 200 -0.87 -0.25 57.86
CA GLU A 200 -1.53 0.87 58.54
C GLU A 200 -2.22 0.43 59.84
N GLU A 201 -2.95 -0.69 59.81
CA GLU A 201 -3.56 -1.28 61.00
C GLU A 201 -2.50 -1.70 62.04
N ARG A 202 -1.37 -2.27 61.61
CA ARG A 202 -0.25 -2.62 62.51
C ARG A 202 0.39 -1.40 63.14
N ILE A 203 0.65 -0.35 62.36
CA ILE A 203 1.18 0.92 62.87
C ILE A 203 0.18 1.55 63.86
N ARG A 204 -1.11 1.54 63.52
CA ARG A 204 -2.16 2.09 64.39
C ARG A 204 -2.27 1.33 65.72
N THR A 205 -2.29 0.01 65.69
CA THR A 205 -2.33 -0.82 66.91
C THR A 205 -1.08 -0.62 67.76
N GLN A 206 0.10 -0.51 67.15
CA GLN A 206 1.34 -0.18 67.87
C GLN A 206 1.26 1.22 68.52
N GLN A 207 0.73 2.22 67.80
CA GLN A 207 0.55 3.57 68.33
C GLN A 207 -0.47 3.60 69.48
N ASP A 208 -1.59 2.90 69.35
CA ASP A 208 -2.60 2.79 70.40
C ASP A 208 -2.02 2.10 71.64
N GLU A 209 -1.20 1.06 71.47
CA GLU A 209 -0.51 0.40 72.58
C GLU A 209 0.52 1.31 73.24
N HIS A 210 1.32 2.06 72.47
CA HIS A 210 2.21 3.09 73.00
C HIS A 210 1.43 4.14 73.82
N ARG A 211 0.27 4.58 73.33
CA ARG A 211 -0.59 5.54 74.03
C ARG A 211 -1.16 4.92 75.32
N ARG A 212 -1.64 3.68 75.29
CA ARG A 212 -2.17 2.96 76.45
C ARG A 212 -1.12 2.80 77.54
N VAL A 213 0.08 2.32 77.19
CA VAL A 213 1.18 2.14 78.14
C VAL A 213 1.63 3.47 78.71
N ASN A 214 1.70 4.53 77.88
CA ASN A 214 2.04 5.88 78.34
C ASN A 214 0.98 6.41 79.32
N ASN A 215 -0.30 6.33 78.99
CA ASN A 215 -1.38 6.74 79.89
C ASN A 215 -1.36 5.95 81.21
N ALA A 216 -1.20 4.62 81.16
CA ALA A 216 -1.08 3.79 82.36
C ALA A 216 0.15 4.16 83.21
N PHE A 217 1.25 4.58 82.58
CA PHE A 217 2.41 5.09 83.27
C PHE A 217 2.11 6.43 83.96
N LEU A 218 1.42 7.37 83.29
CA LEU A 218 0.99 8.64 83.87
C LEU A 218 0.00 8.46 85.02
N ASP A 219 -0.96 7.53 84.90
CA ASP A 219 -1.90 7.19 85.96
C ASP A 219 -1.19 6.64 87.20
N ARG A 220 -0.11 5.87 87.04
CA ARG A 220 0.73 5.42 88.16
C ARG A 220 1.50 6.57 88.81
N LEU A 221 1.90 7.58 88.03
CA LEU A 221 2.56 8.78 88.56
C LEU A 221 1.57 9.68 89.30
N GLN A 222 0.36 9.86 88.78
CA GLN A 222 -0.69 10.70 89.38
C GLN A 222 -1.41 9.99 90.54
N GLY A 223 -1.58 8.67 90.46
CA GLY A 223 -2.13 7.78 91.50
C GLY A 223 -1.22 7.58 92.72
N ARG A 224 -0.10 8.30 92.81
CA ARG A 224 0.66 8.52 94.05
C ARG A 224 -0.12 9.36 95.08
N SER A 225 -1.39 9.68 94.84
CA SER A 225 -2.25 10.40 95.78
C SER A 225 -3.65 9.78 95.93
N GLN A 226 -3.76 8.50 96.29
CA GLN A 226 -4.71 8.10 97.34
C GLN A 226 -4.22 6.87 98.14
N PRO A 227 -4.44 6.83 99.47
CA PRO A 227 -3.69 5.99 100.40
C PRO A 227 -4.43 4.69 100.73
N GLY A 228 -3.70 3.57 100.79
CA GLY A 228 -4.19 2.34 101.40
C GLY A 228 -3.40 1.09 100.99
N GLY A 229 -2.47 0.66 101.86
CA GLY A 229 -1.77 -0.63 101.81
C GLY A 229 -0.57 -0.63 100.85
N LEU A 230 0.63 -0.22 101.25
CA LEU A 230 1.57 -0.99 102.07
C LEU A 230 1.72 -2.45 101.61
N GLU A 231 2.91 -2.73 101.07
CA GLU A 231 3.54 -4.03 100.82
C GLU A 231 3.16 -4.78 99.53
N HIS A 232 3.96 -4.55 98.48
CA HIS A 232 4.63 -5.59 97.70
C HIS A 232 5.69 -4.95 96.79
N PHE A 233 6.70 -4.36 97.42
CA PHE A 233 7.98 -4.07 96.77
C PHE A 233 8.89 -5.27 97.05
N GLY A 234 8.61 -6.39 96.38
CA GLY A 234 9.32 -7.67 96.53
C GLY A 234 9.32 -8.38 95.19
N GLY A 235 10.51 -8.56 94.62
CA GLY A 235 10.69 -8.97 93.23
C GLY A 235 10.14 -10.36 92.92
N TYR A 236 9.57 -10.48 91.72
CA TYR A 236 9.63 -11.72 90.95
C TYR A 236 9.68 -11.34 89.47
N TRP A 237 10.89 -11.23 88.95
CA TRP A 237 11.13 -11.31 87.52
C TRP A 237 10.71 -12.71 87.08
N ASN A 238 9.51 -12.85 86.55
CA ASN A 238 9.04 -14.09 85.95
C ASN A 238 9.78 -14.31 84.62
N MET A 239 10.95 -14.95 84.70
CA MET A 239 11.57 -15.61 83.56
C MET A 239 10.92 -16.98 83.37
N ASN A 240 9.80 -17.01 82.64
CA ASN A 240 9.40 -18.22 81.92
C ASN A 240 10.13 -18.23 80.56
N GLY A 241 11.46 -18.33 80.63
CA GLY A 241 12.32 -18.79 79.55
C GLY A 241 12.70 -20.24 79.84
N GLY A 242 11.80 -21.17 79.54
CA GLY A 242 12.03 -22.58 79.87
C GLY A 242 11.01 -23.52 79.25
N ASN A 243 11.16 -23.80 77.95
CA ASN A 243 10.95 -25.15 77.38
C ASN A 243 12.21 -25.39 76.51
N SER A 244 13.24 -26.01 77.07
CA SER A 244 13.47 -27.47 77.05
C SER A 244 13.79 -27.98 75.65
N TRP A 245 15.07 -27.88 75.29
CA TRP A 245 15.69 -28.73 74.28
C TRP A 245 15.81 -30.16 74.85
N MET A 246 15.64 -31.16 73.99
CA MET A 246 15.69 -32.63 74.17
C MET A 246 14.28 -33.23 74.05
N ALA A 247 13.99 -34.21 73.21
CA ALA A 247 14.70 -34.89 72.15
C ALA A 247 13.62 -35.67 71.36
N GLU A 248 14.05 -36.27 70.26
CA GLU A 248 13.49 -37.52 69.73
C GLU A 248 12.48 -37.43 68.57
N SER A 249 13.01 -37.87 67.43
CA SER A 249 12.35 -38.67 66.40
C SER A 249 11.21 -38.04 65.62
N ASP A 250 11.49 -37.65 64.36
CA ASP A 250 10.90 -38.39 63.24
C ASP A 250 11.52 -38.01 61.89
N SER A 251 12.05 -39.05 61.25
CA SER A 251 11.91 -39.36 59.82
C SER A 251 12.31 -38.29 58.79
N CYS A 252 13.50 -38.53 58.25
CA CYS A 252 13.87 -38.25 56.87
C CYS A 252 12.78 -38.71 55.87
N MET A 253 11.90 -37.79 55.47
CA MET A 253 11.11 -37.94 54.24
C MET A 253 11.97 -37.55 53.03
N ALA A 254 12.48 -38.59 52.36
CA ALA A 254 13.08 -38.50 51.04
C ALA A 254 12.06 -37.97 50.00
N PRO A 255 12.50 -37.22 48.98
CA PRO A 255 11.65 -36.96 47.81
C PRO A 255 11.50 -38.27 47.02
N SER A 256 10.31 -38.85 47.13
CA SER A 256 9.90 -40.03 46.36
C SER A 256 9.84 -39.67 44.87
N LYS A 257 10.79 -40.21 44.11
CA LYS A 257 10.74 -40.25 42.65
C LYS A 257 9.64 -41.22 42.24
N HIS A 258 8.47 -40.68 41.87
CA HIS A 258 7.54 -41.39 41.00
C HIS A 258 7.71 -40.84 39.60
N GLY A 259 8.23 -41.70 38.73
CA GLY A 259 8.30 -41.44 37.30
C GLY A 259 6.94 -41.65 36.67
N ASP A 260 6.50 -40.63 35.93
CA ASP A 260 5.62 -40.80 34.80
C ASP A 260 6.44 -40.50 33.54
N HIS A 261 7.25 -41.47 33.15
CA HIS A 261 7.74 -41.56 31.78
C HIS A 261 6.59 -42.12 30.94
N ILE A 262 5.89 -41.22 30.25
CA ILE A 262 5.08 -41.58 29.10
C ILE A 262 5.99 -42.28 28.09
N VAL A 263 5.76 -43.58 27.93
CA VAL A 263 6.25 -44.37 26.81
C VAL A 263 5.57 -43.86 25.54
N SER A 264 6.33 -43.20 24.67
CA SER A 264 6.03 -43.13 23.25
C SER A 264 7.26 -43.64 22.50
N PRO A 265 7.18 -44.80 21.84
CA PRO A 265 8.21 -45.25 20.93
C PRO A 265 7.92 -44.64 19.56
N LEU A 266 8.92 -44.05 18.89
CA LEU A 266 9.05 -44.06 17.43
C LEU A 266 10.31 -43.29 17.04
N SER A 267 11.44 -43.98 17.16
CA SER A 267 12.53 -43.80 16.21
C SER A 267 12.20 -44.69 15.01
N PHE A 268 11.70 -44.12 13.92
CA PHE A 268 11.75 -44.80 12.62
C PHE A 268 12.66 -44.03 11.68
N ASN A 269 13.82 -44.64 11.44
CA ASN A 269 14.75 -44.30 10.39
C ASN A 269 14.05 -44.37 9.03
N PHE A 270 14.25 -43.38 8.17
CA PHE A 270 14.16 -43.62 6.74
C PHE A 270 15.43 -43.10 6.04
N ARG A 271 16.32 -44.05 5.77
CA ARG A 271 17.51 -43.90 4.92
C ARG A 271 17.34 -44.87 3.75
N GLY A 272 17.43 -44.34 2.52
CA GLY A 272 17.45 -45.10 1.24
C GLY A 272 16.07 -45.18 0.57
N GLN A 273 15.91 -44.99 -0.74
CA GLN A 273 16.78 -45.39 -1.84
C GLN A 273 16.62 -44.51 -3.09
N ARG A 274 17.71 -44.43 -3.86
CA ARG A 274 17.71 -44.16 -5.30
C ARG A 274 17.09 -45.36 -6.03
N GLY A 275 16.26 -45.12 -7.04
CA GLY A 275 15.76 -46.14 -7.95
C GLY A 275 15.37 -45.50 -9.29
N ASN A 276 16.00 -45.96 -10.35
CA ASN A 276 15.87 -45.52 -11.74
C ASN A 276 14.51 -45.88 -12.37
N GLY A 277 14.13 -45.09 -13.38
CA GLY A 277 13.46 -45.41 -14.66
C GLY A 277 12.33 -46.45 -14.76
N ILE A 278 11.30 -46.15 -15.55
CA ILE A 278 10.94 -46.81 -16.82
C ILE A 278 9.65 -46.15 -17.39
N GLU A 279 9.59 -46.23 -18.72
CA GLU A 279 8.69 -45.74 -19.76
C GLU A 279 7.17 -45.90 -19.56
N GLY A 280 6.42 -45.13 -20.36
CA GLY A 280 4.98 -45.20 -20.60
C GLY A 280 4.52 -44.03 -21.45
#